data_AF-A0A1V4T0C4-F1
#
_entry.id   AF-A0A1V4T0C4-F1
#
_cell.length_a   1.000
_cell.length_b   1.000
_cell.length_c   1.000
_cell.angle_alpha   90.00
_cell.angle_beta   90.00
_cell.angle_gamma   90.00
#
_symmetry.space_group_name_H-M   'P 1'
#
loop_
_entity.id
_entity.type
_entity.pdbx_description
1 polymer ?
#
loop_
_entity_poly.entity_id
_entity_poly.type
_entity_poly.pdbx_seq_one_letter_code
_entity_poly.pdbx_strand_id
1 'polypeptide(L)'
;FTLPELVGNVGMTHKITLNNAAYYTHALERAGYLKNIGTERKKLFMLINNTGAKAPQVMAVAEVYDPNLDEIVLRDVPDYD
;
A
#
# COMPACT_ATOMS: atom_id res chain seq x y z
N PHE A 1 6.39 8.96 5.61
CA PHE A 1 6.34 9.66 4.31
C PHE A 1 4.91 10.06 3.99
N THR A 2 4.73 11.09 3.18
CA THR A 2 3.41 11.55 2.69
C THR A 2 3.12 11.04 1.27
N LEU A 3 1.87 11.14 0.80
CA LEU A 3 1.54 10.78 -0.59
C LEU A 3 2.33 11.59 -1.63
N PRO A 4 2.46 12.93 -1.51
CA PRO A 4 3.27 13.70 -2.46
C PRO A 4 4.75 13.29 -2.45
N GLU A 5 5.34 12.99 -1.29
CA GLU A 5 6.72 12.50 -1.20
C GLU A 5 6.91 11.16 -1.92
N LEU A 6 5.97 10.21 -1.73
CA LEU A 6 6.00 8.92 -2.41
C LEU A 6 5.92 9.09 -3.94
N VAL A 7 4.96 9.90 -4.41
CA VAL A 7 4.79 10.19 -5.85
C VAL A 7 6.02 10.88 -6.42
N GLY A 8 6.60 11.85 -5.71
CA GLY A 8 7.81 12.54 -6.13
C GLY A 8 9.01 11.61 -6.27
N ASN A 9 9.22 10.74 -5.28
CA ASN A 9 10.34 9.80 -5.29
C ASN A 9 10.18 8.71 -6.36
N VAL A 10 9.03 8.06 -6.43
CA VAL A 10 8.76 7.01 -7.44
C VAL A 10 8.71 7.62 -8.85
N GLY A 11 8.17 8.83 -8.97
CA GLY A 11 8.10 9.62 -10.20
C GLY A 11 9.44 9.87 -10.88
N MET A 12 10.56 9.76 -10.16
CA MET A 12 11.91 9.86 -10.74
C MET A 12 12.26 8.68 -11.65
N THR A 13 11.64 7.52 -11.46
CA THR A 13 11.96 6.28 -12.20
C THR A 13 10.77 5.67 -12.93
N HIS A 14 9.55 5.87 -12.41
CA HIS A 14 8.33 5.27 -12.93
C HIS A 14 7.20 6.29 -12.96
N LYS A 15 6.36 6.23 -13.99
CA LYS A 15 5.15 7.07 -14.06
C LYS A 15 4.11 6.58 -13.06
N ILE A 16 3.69 7.44 -12.14
CA ILE A 16 2.65 7.14 -11.15
C ILE A 16 1.77 8.37 -10.93
N THR A 17 0.49 8.15 -10.66
CA THR A 17 -0.47 9.20 -10.30
C THR A 17 -0.69 9.24 -8.79
N LEU A 18 -1.20 10.37 -8.28
CA LEU A 18 -1.58 10.49 -6.87
C LEU A 18 -2.65 9.45 -6.49
N ASN A 19 -3.59 9.17 -7.38
CA ASN A 19 -4.64 8.18 -7.15
C ASN A 19 -4.06 6.76 -7.02
N ASN A 20 -3.09 6.39 -7.87
CA ASN A 20 -2.45 5.08 -7.76
C ASN A 20 -1.67 4.95 -6.44
N ALA A 21 -0.95 5.99 -6.04
CA ALA A 21 -0.23 6.02 -4.76
C ALA A 21 -1.20 5.96 -3.55
N ALA A 22 -2.32 6.69 -3.63
CA ALA A 22 -3.36 6.68 -2.59
C ALA A 22 -4.01 5.30 -2.46
N TYR A 23 -4.33 4.65 -3.58
CA TYR A 23 -4.89 3.30 -3.62
C TYR A 23 -3.91 2.28 -3.04
N TYR A 24 -2.65 2.32 -3.48
CA TYR A 24 -1.60 1.40 -3.03
C TYR A 24 -1.33 1.53 -1.52
N THR A 25 -1.12 2.76 -1.03
CA THR A 25 -0.89 3.00 0.40
C THR A 25 -2.08 2.63 1.27
N HIS A 26 -3.31 2.81 0.79
CA HIS A 26 -4.51 2.35 1.48
C HIS A 26 -4.58 0.81 1.57
N ALA A 27 -4.27 0.11 0.48
CA ALA A 27 -4.23 -1.36 0.50
C ALA A 27 -3.16 -1.87 1.48
N LEU A 28 -1.97 -1.26 1.49
CA LEU A 28 -0.90 -1.61 2.43
C LEU A 28 -1.23 -1.26 3.89
N GLU A 29 -2.00 -0.20 4.13
CA GLU A 29 -2.52 0.13 5.46
C GLU A 29 -3.51 -0.94 5.95
N ARG A 30 -4.46 -1.36 5.10
CA ARG A 30 -5.39 -2.46 5.42
C ARG A 30 -4.70 -3.81 5.63
N ALA A 31 -3.64 -4.08 4.86
CA ALA A 31 -2.83 -5.29 5.00
C ALA A 31 -1.83 -5.25 6.18
N GLY A 32 -1.77 -4.14 6.93
CA GLY A 32 -0.94 -4.04 8.13
C GLY A 32 0.53 -3.71 7.91
N TYR A 33 0.94 -3.29 6.71
CA TYR A 33 2.31 -2.82 6.44
C TYR A 33 2.53 -1.37 6.81
N LEU A 34 1.52 -0.53 6.58
CA LEU A 34 1.57 0.89 6.86
C LEU A 34 0.63 1.27 7.99
N LYS A 35 1.00 2.31 8.72
CA LYS A 35 0.11 3.00 9.65
C LYS A 35 0.05 4.47 9.28
N ASN A 36 -1.15 5.02 9.09
CA ASN A 36 -1.32 6.46 9.06
C ASN A 36 -1.19 7.03 10.49
N ILE A 37 -0.09 7.73 10.75
CA ILE A 37 0.16 8.48 12.00
C ILE A 37 -0.22 9.96 11.86
N GLY A 38 -0.72 10.38 10.69
CA GLY A 38 -1.22 11.71 10.43
C GLY A 38 -2.71 11.85 10.72
N THR A 39 -3.34 12.80 10.02
CA THR A 39 -4.80 12.97 10.05
C THR A 39 -5.41 12.41 8.76
N GLU A 40 -6.74 12.29 8.72
CA GLU A 40 -7.44 11.90 7.49
C GLU A 40 -7.16 12.89 6.33
N ARG A 41 -7.10 14.20 6.64
CA ARG A 41 -6.84 15.26 5.65
C ARG A 41 -5.36 15.36 5.25
N LYS A 42 -4.45 15.00 6.15
CA LYS A 42 -3.00 15.03 5.94
C LYS A 42 -2.40 13.71 6.38
N LYS A 43 -2.47 12.72 5.49
CA LYS A 43 -1.92 11.38 5.76
C LYS A 43 -0.39 11.43 5.88
N LEU A 44 0.12 10.77 6.91
CA LEU A 44 1.54 10.56 7.13
C LEU A 44 1.72 9.08 7.44
N PHE A 45 2.38 8.35 6.55
CA PHE A 45 2.55 6.91 6.66
C PHE A 45 3.88 6.55 7.31
N MET A 46 3.81 5.58 8.22
CA MET A 46 4.95 4.88 8.81
C MET A 46 4.91 3.42 8.38
N LEU A 47 6.06 2.86 7.98
CA LEU A 47 6.21 1.43 7.78
C LEU A 47 6.25 0.76 9.15
N ILE A 48 5.32 -0.15 9.42
CA ILE A 48 5.18 -0.84 10.70
C ILE A 48 5.43 -2.35 10.60
N ASN A 49 5.43 -2.90 9.38
CA ASN A 49 5.79 -4.28 9.12
C ASN A 49 6.69 -4.35 7.88
N ASN A 50 7.87 -4.95 8.01
CA ASN A 50 8.82 -5.12 6.92
C ASN A 50 9.15 -6.62 6.79
N THR A 51 8.67 -7.22 5.71
CA THR A 51 8.80 -8.65 5.42
C THR A 51 9.98 -8.96 4.51
N GLY A 52 10.66 -7.95 3.96
CA GLY A 52 11.83 -8.14 3.10
C GLY A 52 12.00 -7.08 2.02
N ALA A 53 12.86 -7.39 1.05
CA ALA A 53 13.27 -6.45 0.01
C ALA A 53 12.22 -6.25 -1.10
N LYS A 54 11.31 -7.21 -1.30
CA LYS A 54 10.30 -7.12 -2.35
C LYS A 54 9.07 -6.40 -1.80
N ALA A 55 8.51 -5.47 -2.56
CA ALA A 55 7.30 -4.77 -2.13
C ALA A 55 6.06 -5.68 -2.29
N PRO A 56 5.09 -5.64 -1.36
CA PRO A 56 3.80 -6.29 -1.54
C PRO A 56 3.07 -5.78 -2.80
N GLN A 57 2.36 -6.66 -3.47
CA GLN A 57 1.71 -6.41 -4.76
C GLN A 57 0.19 -6.36 -4.57
N VAL A 58 -0.44 -5.30 -5.07
CA VAL A 58 -1.91 -5.24 -5.14
C VAL A 58 -2.35 -5.91 -6.43
N MET A 59 -3.09 -7.01 -6.29
CA MET A 59 -3.54 -7.86 -7.39
C MET A 59 -4.94 -7.45 -7.87
N ALA A 60 -5.46 -8.16 -8.86
CA ALA A 60 -6.86 -8.04 -9.24
C ALA A 60 -7.77 -8.38 -8.04
N VAL A 61 -8.97 -7.78 -7.96
CA VAL A 61 -9.94 -8.02 -6.87
C VAL A 61 -9.44 -7.54 -5.49
N ALA A 62 -8.62 -6.49 -5.45
CA ALA A 62 -8.17 -5.83 -4.21
C ALA A 62 -7.45 -6.76 -3.21
N GLU A 63 -6.85 -7.85 -3.68
CA GLU A 63 -5.97 -8.70 -2.88
C GLU A 63 -4.57 -8.09 -2.74
N VAL A 64 -3.90 -8.38 -1.63
CA VAL A 64 -2.49 -8.02 -1.41
C VAL A 64 -1.66 -9.28 -1.25
N TYR A 65 -0.72 -9.50 -2.16
CA TYR A 65 0.25 -10.60 -2.15
C TYR A 65 1.61 -10.11 -1.66
N ASP A 66 2.23 -10.84 -0.74
CA ASP A 66 3.58 -10.59 -0.25
C ASP A 66 4.58 -11.59 -0.87
N PRO A 67 5.43 -11.16 -1.82
CA PRO A 67 6.41 -12.03 -2.46
C PRO A 67 7.63 -12.39 -1.59
N ASN A 68 7.76 -11.83 -0.38
CA ASN A 68 8.77 -12.28 0.59
C ASN A 68 8.28 -13.44 1.45
N LEU A 69 6.96 -13.45 1.76
CA LEU A 69 6.31 -14.54 2.51
C LEU A 69 5.76 -15.64 1.60
N ASP A 70 5.55 -15.31 0.33
CA ASP A 70 4.84 -16.14 -0.66
C ASP A 70 3.37 -16.39 -0.28
N GLU A 71 2.70 -15.35 0.21
CA GLU A 71 1.34 -15.45 0.76
C GLU A 71 0.43 -14.29 0.34
N ILE A 72 -0.88 -14.54 0.26
CA ILE A 72 -1.90 -13.49 0.15
C ILE A 72 -2.29 -13.06 1.56
N VAL A 73 -1.91 -11.84 1.93
CA VAL A 73 -2.07 -11.29 3.30
C VAL A 73 -3.36 -10.49 3.49
N LEU A 74 -4.01 -10.11 2.40
CA LEU A 74 -5.33 -9.46 2.43
C LEU A 74 -6.15 -9.98 1.25
N ARG A 75 -7.38 -10.40 1.52
CA ARG A 75 -8.42 -10.66 0.51
C ARG A 75 -9.65 -9.83 0.86
N ASP A 76 -10.09 -8.97 -0.06
CA ASP A 76 -11.45 -8.42 -0.01
C ASP A 76 -12.37 -9.53 -0.52
N VAL A 77 -12.80 -10.43 0.37
CA VAL A 77 -13.89 -11.36 0.04
C VAL A 77 -15.16 -10.52 0.01
N PRO A 78 -15.87 -10.40 -1.12
CA PRO A 78 -17.19 -9.78 -1.13
C PRO A 78 -18.10 -10.63 -0.25
N ASP A 79 -18.69 -10.04 0.78
CA ASP A 79 -19.80 -10.69 1.49
C ASP A 79 -20.93 -10.89 0.47
N TYR A 80 -21.15 -12.14 0.07
CA TYR A 80 -22.36 -12.53 -0.64
C TYR A 80 -23.44 -12.77 0.42
N ASP A 81 -24.28 -11.75 0.67
CA ASP A 81 -25.57 -11.90 1.33
C ASP A 81 -26.56 -12.68 0.44
#